data_AF-E1QQF1-F1
#
_entry.id   AF-E1QQF1-F1
#
_cell.length_a   1.000
_cell.length_b   1.000
_cell.length_c   1.000
_cell.angle_alpha   90.00
_cell.angle_beta   90.00
_cell.angle_gamma   90.00
#
_symmetry.space_group_name_H-M   'P 1'
#
loop_
_entity.id
_entity.type
_entity.pdbx_description
1 polymer ?
#
loop_
_entity_poly.entity_id
_entity_poly.type
_entity_poly.pdbx_seq_one_letter_code
_entity_poly.pdbx_strand_id
1 'polypeptide(L)'
;MDSSRFIELVLDLHNKYGSALGISDVYAYSALGRVIKAVGTVIISPNSPMLLSKTPRTISMYLLSNGSVIALADLPIDVANLRDCSGERVEVTNDLYKPPSTLTAINMTKCQDPIFRVVKDVGRKYGVNLEVWFTSELGMEGVKVVYRGGFKDLKHLARVVIVMTALTNIRGNNDVEAVLKLISDLMRRY
;
A
#
# COMPACT_ATOMS: atom_id res chain seq x y z
N MET A 1 -17.02 -6.30 -3.37
CA MET A 1 -17.31 -4.87 -3.13
C MET A 1 -17.54 -4.22 -4.48
N ASP A 2 -18.55 -3.36 -4.61
CA ASP A 2 -18.77 -2.59 -5.84
C ASP A 2 -17.99 -1.25 -5.83
N SER A 3 -17.95 -0.58 -6.99
CA SER A 3 -17.21 0.67 -7.18
C SER A 3 -17.73 1.81 -6.28
N SER A 4 -19.05 1.94 -6.11
CA SER A 4 -19.64 3.02 -5.32
C SER A 4 -19.24 2.91 -3.85
N ARG A 5 -19.32 1.70 -3.28
CA ARG A 5 -18.92 1.45 -1.89
C ARG A 5 -17.42 1.64 -1.69
N PHE A 6 -16.60 1.22 -2.65
CA PHE A 6 -15.15 1.47 -2.59
C PHE A 6 -14.83 2.96 -2.58
N ILE A 7 -15.44 3.74 -3.47
CA ILE A 7 -15.24 5.19 -3.57
C ILE A 7 -15.68 5.87 -2.28
N GLU A 8 -16.88 5.54 -1.78
CA GLU A 8 -17.41 6.07 -0.53
C GLU A 8 -16.44 5.80 0.63
N LEU A 9 -15.92 4.58 0.78
CA LEU A 9 -14.96 4.25 1.82
C LEU A 9 -13.67 5.10 1.75
N VAL A 10 -13.15 5.35 0.55
CA VAL A 10 -11.94 6.16 0.37
C VAL A 10 -12.20 7.63 0.68
N LEU A 11 -13.36 8.17 0.30
CA LEU A 11 -13.74 9.54 0.65
C LEU A 11 -14.01 9.69 2.16
N ASP A 12 -14.71 8.73 2.76
CA ASP A 12 -15.00 8.70 4.19
C ASP A 12 -13.73 8.58 5.04
N LEU A 13 -12.68 7.94 4.52
CA LEU A 13 -11.39 7.87 5.18
C LEU A 13 -10.82 9.27 5.41
N HIS A 14 -10.84 10.12 4.39
CA HIS A 14 -10.40 11.51 4.50
C HIS A 14 -11.32 12.31 5.42
N ASN A 15 -12.64 12.19 5.26
CA ASN A 15 -13.60 12.94 6.06
C ASN A 15 -13.50 12.60 7.55
N LYS A 16 -13.30 11.33 7.91
CA LYS A 16 -13.29 10.87 9.30
C LYS A 16 -11.91 10.92 9.94
N TYR A 17 -10.86 10.58 9.21
CA TYR A 17 -9.52 10.42 9.75
C TYR A 17 -8.48 11.38 9.16
N GLY A 18 -8.85 12.23 8.20
CA GLY A 18 -7.89 12.99 7.42
C GLY A 18 -6.99 13.90 8.24
N SER A 19 -7.58 14.74 9.10
CA SER A 19 -6.80 15.58 10.02
C SER A 19 -5.96 14.75 11.00
N ALA A 20 -6.54 13.70 11.56
CA ALA A 20 -5.93 12.90 12.62
C ALA A 20 -4.77 12.00 12.14
N LEU A 21 -4.82 11.57 10.88
CA LEU A 21 -3.79 10.78 10.21
C LEU A 21 -2.91 11.61 9.28
N GLY A 22 -3.16 12.92 9.14
CA GLY A 22 -2.44 13.78 8.20
C GLY A 22 -2.61 13.36 6.74
N ILE A 23 -3.79 12.89 6.36
CA ILE A 23 -4.17 12.70 4.96
C ILE A 23 -4.46 14.10 4.40
N SER A 24 -3.66 14.51 3.43
CA SER A 24 -3.79 15.82 2.80
C SER A 24 -4.94 15.87 1.80
N ASP A 25 -5.13 14.78 1.07
CA ASP A 25 -6.15 14.69 0.03
C ASP A 25 -6.42 13.23 -0.35
N VAL A 26 -7.57 12.99 -0.99
CA VAL A 26 -7.94 11.71 -1.58
C VAL A 26 -8.58 11.90 -2.95
N TYR A 27 -8.24 11.02 -3.89
CA TYR A 27 -8.91 10.92 -5.18
C TYR A 27 -9.57 9.55 -5.29
N ALA A 28 -10.86 9.49 -5.61
CA ALA A 28 -11.54 8.24 -5.82
C ALA A 28 -12.55 8.36 -6.96
N TYR A 29 -12.50 7.44 -7.93
CA TYR A 29 -13.37 7.48 -9.10
C TYR A 29 -13.62 6.09 -9.69
N SER A 30 -14.76 5.95 -10.38
CA SER A 30 -15.09 4.73 -11.13
C SER A 30 -14.31 4.70 -12.44
N ALA A 31 -13.75 3.54 -12.77
CA ALA A 31 -13.03 3.31 -14.01
C ALA A 31 -13.91 2.55 -15.01
N LEU A 32 -13.74 2.84 -16.29
CA LEU A 32 -14.43 2.14 -17.39
C LEU A 32 -13.68 0.88 -17.86
N GLY A 33 -12.63 0.47 -17.13
CA GLY A 33 -11.85 -0.72 -17.42
C GLY A 33 -12.66 -2.01 -17.32
N ARG A 34 -12.25 -3.03 -18.06
CA ARG A 34 -12.70 -4.42 -17.91
C ARG A 34 -12.16 -5.03 -16.62
N VAL A 35 -10.90 -4.79 -16.29
CA VAL A 35 -10.17 -5.32 -15.13
C VAL A 35 -10.25 -4.35 -13.96
N ILE A 36 -9.87 -3.08 -14.13
CA ILE A 36 -9.95 -2.08 -13.06
C ILE A 36 -11.31 -1.37 -13.12
N LYS A 37 -12.06 -1.43 -12.02
CA LYS A 37 -13.42 -0.89 -11.89
C LYS A 37 -13.51 0.41 -11.11
N ALA A 38 -12.53 0.68 -10.26
CA ALA A 38 -12.38 1.97 -9.58
C ALA A 38 -10.93 2.18 -9.15
N VAL A 39 -10.57 3.43 -8.96
CA VAL A 39 -9.25 3.87 -8.50
C VAL A 39 -9.43 4.72 -7.27
N GLY A 40 -8.56 4.53 -6.28
CA GLY A 40 -8.47 5.34 -5.08
C GLY A 40 -7.01 5.74 -4.85
N THR A 41 -6.76 6.99 -4.48
CA THR A 41 -5.42 7.49 -4.15
C THR A 41 -5.52 8.24 -2.84
N VAL A 42 -4.67 7.90 -1.89
CA VAL A 42 -4.58 8.58 -0.59
C VAL A 42 -3.24 9.29 -0.52
N ILE A 43 -3.27 10.61 -0.35
CA ILE A 43 -2.07 11.46 -0.30
C ILE A 43 -1.82 11.84 1.15
N ILE A 44 -0.66 11.44 1.67
CA ILE A 44 -0.24 11.68 3.05
C ILE A 44 0.68 12.89 3.08
N SER A 45 0.33 13.84 3.95
CA SER A 45 1.09 15.06 4.17
C SER A 45 2.48 14.74 4.76
N PRO A 46 3.54 15.51 4.40
CA PRO A 46 4.85 15.41 5.04
C PRO A 46 4.84 15.55 6.57
N ASN A 47 3.80 16.20 7.12
CA ASN A 47 3.64 16.43 8.56
C ASN A 47 2.72 15.37 9.21
N SER A 48 2.36 14.31 8.50
CA SER A 48 1.50 13.25 9.02
C SER A 48 2.15 12.59 10.24
N PRO A 49 1.36 12.26 11.29
CA PRO A 49 1.84 11.46 12.41
C PRO A 49 2.17 10.02 12.02
N MET A 50 1.92 9.59 10.78
CA MET A 50 2.31 8.28 10.26
C MET A 50 3.72 8.27 9.65
N LEU A 51 4.39 9.42 9.61
CA LEU A 51 5.70 9.59 8.99
C LEU A 51 6.75 10.04 10.00
N LEU A 52 7.92 9.41 9.93
CA LEU A 52 9.14 9.83 10.63
C LEU A 52 9.98 10.80 9.79
N SER A 53 9.76 10.81 8.48
CA SER A 53 10.42 11.71 7.53
C SER A 53 9.46 12.75 6.97
N LYS A 54 9.93 13.99 6.75
CA LYS A 54 9.15 15.10 6.18
C LYS A 54 8.98 15.00 4.65
N THR A 55 8.61 13.84 4.15
CA THR A 55 8.42 13.60 2.71
C THR A 55 7.04 13.02 2.47
N PRO A 56 6.27 13.53 1.49
CA PRO A 56 4.91 13.05 1.25
C PRO A 56 4.92 11.57 0.82
N ARG A 57 3.79 10.90 1.05
CA ARG A 57 3.58 9.51 0.63
C ARG A 57 2.24 9.37 -0.06
N THR A 58 2.15 8.38 -0.93
CA THR A 58 0.93 8.07 -1.65
C THR A 58 0.64 6.58 -1.53
N ILE A 59 -0.62 6.24 -1.28
CA ILE A 59 -1.12 4.87 -1.45
C ILE A 59 -2.07 4.87 -2.63
N SER A 60 -1.74 4.10 -3.66
CA SER A 60 -2.57 3.90 -4.84
C SER A 60 -3.37 2.61 -4.68
N MET A 61 -4.67 2.65 -4.94
CA MET A 61 -5.61 1.56 -4.76
C MET A 61 -6.39 1.32 -6.05
N TYR A 62 -6.55 0.05 -6.41
CA TYR A 62 -7.29 -0.39 -7.58
C TYR A 62 -8.32 -1.44 -7.17
N LEU A 63 -9.60 -1.14 -7.39
CA LEU A 63 -10.67 -2.12 -7.29
C LEU A 63 -10.71 -2.94 -8.59
N LEU A 64 -10.55 -4.25 -8.47
CA LEU A 64 -10.60 -5.18 -9.58
C LEU A 64 -12.03 -5.67 -9.85
N SER A 65 -12.25 -6.20 -11.04
CA SER A 65 -13.55 -6.72 -11.50
C SER A 65 -14.09 -7.89 -10.68
N ASN A 66 -13.21 -8.64 -10.01
CA ASN A 66 -13.58 -9.69 -9.06
C ASN A 66 -13.95 -9.15 -7.65
N GLY A 67 -13.97 -7.83 -7.47
CA GLY A 67 -14.32 -7.16 -6.22
C GLY A 67 -13.20 -7.10 -5.17
N SER A 68 -11.99 -7.58 -5.51
CA SER A 68 -10.79 -7.42 -4.67
C SER A 68 -10.10 -6.08 -4.93
N VAL A 69 -9.31 -5.63 -3.97
CA VAL A 69 -8.51 -4.40 -4.02
C VAL A 69 -7.04 -4.75 -3.98
N ILE A 70 -6.27 -4.09 -4.85
CA ILE A 70 -4.81 -4.00 -4.74
C ILE A 70 -4.48 -2.60 -4.27
N ALA A 71 -3.79 -2.46 -3.13
CA ALA A 71 -3.21 -1.19 -2.68
C ALA A 71 -1.69 -1.27 -2.73
N LEU A 72 -1.03 -0.22 -3.20
CA LEU A 72 0.42 -0.14 -3.42
C LEU A 72 0.97 1.11 -2.77
N ALA A 73 2.12 1.00 -2.11
CA ALA A 73 2.92 2.13 -1.67
C ALA A 73 4.41 1.84 -1.85
N ASP A 74 5.21 2.87 -2.11
CA ASP A 74 6.66 2.74 -2.25
C ASP A 74 7.31 2.34 -0.93
N LEU A 75 8.10 1.28 -0.97
CA LEU A 75 8.96 0.86 0.12
C LEU A 75 10.39 1.28 -0.24
N PRO A 76 10.97 2.29 0.42
CA PRO A 76 12.25 2.89 0.01
C PRO A 76 13.45 2.05 0.49
N ILE A 77 13.49 0.80 0.07
CA ILE A 77 14.61 -0.12 0.30
C ILE A 77 15.41 -0.31 -1.00
N ASP A 78 16.71 -0.53 -0.86
CA ASP A 78 17.59 -0.76 -2.00
C ASP A 78 17.26 -2.11 -2.67
N VAL A 79 17.04 -2.09 -3.98
CA VAL A 79 16.83 -3.27 -4.81
C VAL A 79 18.02 -4.22 -4.74
N ALA A 80 19.24 -3.72 -4.51
CA ALA A 80 20.43 -4.54 -4.34
C ALA A 80 20.30 -5.55 -3.18
N ASN A 81 19.50 -5.22 -2.15
CA ASN A 81 19.24 -6.12 -1.03
C ASN A 81 18.33 -7.31 -1.41
N LEU A 82 17.77 -7.30 -2.63
CA LEU A 82 16.81 -8.32 -3.11
C LEU A 82 17.43 -9.42 -3.96
N ARG A 83 18.75 -9.38 -4.19
CA ARG A 83 19.42 -10.30 -5.12
C ARG A 83 19.24 -11.78 -4.76
N ASP A 84 19.14 -12.09 -3.47
CA ASP A 84 18.96 -13.45 -2.98
C ASP A 84 17.49 -13.80 -2.69
N CYS A 85 16.56 -12.94 -3.10
CA CYS A 85 15.14 -13.12 -2.86
C CYS A 85 14.47 -13.78 -4.08
N SER A 86 13.58 -14.72 -3.80
CA SER A 86 12.80 -15.42 -4.81
C SER A 86 11.32 -15.17 -4.59
N GLY A 87 10.57 -15.23 -5.69
CA GLY A 87 9.18 -14.86 -5.69
C GLY A 87 8.42 -15.41 -6.88
N GLU A 88 7.12 -15.15 -6.87
CA GLU A 88 6.20 -15.57 -7.92
C GLU A 88 5.93 -14.39 -8.85
N ARG A 89 5.94 -14.64 -10.16
CA ARG A 89 5.54 -13.63 -11.13
C ARG A 89 4.07 -13.30 -10.95
N VAL A 90 3.78 -12.01 -10.83
CA VAL A 90 2.44 -11.45 -10.74
C VAL A 90 2.25 -10.53 -11.93
N GLU A 91 1.12 -10.70 -12.61
CA GLU A 91 0.73 -9.82 -13.70
C GLU A 91 -0.56 -9.10 -13.33
N VAL A 92 -0.55 -7.78 -13.47
CA VAL A 92 -1.72 -6.94 -13.25
C VAL A 92 -1.97 -6.16 -14.52
N THR A 93 -3.06 -6.48 -15.20
CA THR A 93 -3.51 -5.70 -16.35
C THR A 93 -4.03 -4.34 -15.88
N ASN A 94 -3.42 -3.28 -16.38
CA ASN A 94 -3.85 -1.91 -16.22
C ASN A 94 -4.51 -1.44 -17.52
N ASP A 95 -5.84 -1.53 -17.53
CA ASP A 95 -6.68 -1.12 -18.65
C ASP A 95 -7.28 0.28 -18.47
N LEU A 96 -6.67 1.09 -17.60
CA LEU A 96 -6.92 2.54 -17.54
C LEU A 96 -6.27 3.28 -18.70
N TYR A 97 -5.19 2.72 -19.27
CA TYR A 97 -4.47 3.30 -20.41
C TYR A 97 -4.94 2.71 -21.75
N LYS A 98 -4.74 3.48 -22.82
CA LYS A 98 -4.92 3.01 -24.21
C LYS A 98 -3.59 3.15 -24.97
N PRO A 99 -2.98 2.06 -25.45
CA PRO A 99 -3.42 0.66 -25.26
C PRO A 99 -3.29 0.22 -23.79
N PRO A 100 -4.08 -0.79 -23.34
CA PRO A 100 -3.90 -1.39 -22.03
C PRO A 100 -2.45 -1.87 -21.85
N SER A 101 -1.91 -1.71 -20.65
CA SER A 101 -0.59 -2.19 -20.29
C SER A 101 -0.69 -3.28 -19.22
N THR A 102 0.28 -4.20 -19.19
CA THR A 102 0.37 -5.18 -18.12
C THR A 102 1.58 -4.84 -17.26
N LEU A 103 1.33 -4.51 -16.00
CA LEU A 103 2.39 -4.43 -15.01
C LEU A 103 2.83 -5.86 -14.68
N THR A 104 4.11 -6.14 -14.87
CA THR A 104 4.73 -7.38 -14.38
C THR A 104 5.49 -7.06 -13.11
N ALA A 105 5.18 -7.79 -12.05
CA ALA A 105 5.83 -7.69 -10.76
C ALA A 105 6.30 -9.09 -10.30
N ILE A 106 7.19 -9.13 -9.33
CA ILE A 106 7.58 -10.35 -8.63
C ILE A 106 7.16 -10.20 -7.17
N ASN A 107 6.20 -11.02 -6.73
CA ASN A 107 5.79 -11.09 -5.33
C ASN A 107 6.83 -11.92 -4.56
N MET A 108 7.54 -11.26 -3.64
CA MET A 108 8.62 -11.89 -2.88
C MET A 108 8.06 -12.86 -1.84
N THR A 109 8.27 -14.15 -2.08
CA THR A 109 7.79 -15.23 -1.20
C THR A 109 8.87 -15.70 -0.24
N LYS A 110 10.13 -15.73 -0.66
CA LYS A 110 11.29 -16.16 0.13
C LYS A 110 12.41 -15.12 0.03
N CYS A 111 12.74 -14.50 1.16
CA CYS A 111 13.78 -13.49 1.24
C CYS A 111 14.45 -13.60 2.62
N GLN A 112 15.78 -13.54 2.66
CA GLN A 112 16.52 -13.55 3.93
C GLN A 112 16.56 -12.17 4.59
N ASP A 113 16.26 -11.12 3.83
CA ASP A 113 16.25 -9.75 4.32
C ASP A 113 15.22 -9.59 5.47
N PRO A 114 15.63 -9.02 6.62
CA PRO A 114 14.78 -8.87 7.80
C PRO A 114 13.54 -8.00 7.55
N ILE A 115 13.65 -6.98 6.68
CA ILE A 115 12.58 -6.01 6.41
C ILE A 115 11.38 -6.72 5.77
N PHE A 116 11.61 -7.74 4.94
CA PHE A 116 10.55 -8.54 4.33
C PHE A 116 9.72 -9.29 5.37
N ARG A 117 10.40 -9.84 6.39
CA ARG A 117 9.72 -10.52 7.49
C ARG A 117 8.94 -9.51 8.31
N VAL A 118 9.53 -8.35 8.61
CA VAL A 118 8.86 -7.25 9.33
C VAL A 118 7.57 -6.84 8.63
N VAL A 119 7.58 -6.60 7.32
CA VAL A 119 6.36 -6.22 6.57
C VAL A 119 5.27 -7.28 6.73
N LYS A 120 5.59 -8.56 6.56
CA LYS A 120 4.62 -9.67 6.67
C LYS A 120 4.12 -9.85 8.10
N ASP A 121 5.01 -9.81 9.09
CA ASP A 121 4.67 -10.04 10.49
C ASP A 121 3.84 -8.90 11.08
N VAL A 122 4.18 -7.65 10.74
CA VAL A 122 3.39 -6.47 11.11
C VAL A 122 2.01 -6.52 10.48
N GLY A 123 1.94 -6.83 9.17
CA GLY A 123 0.68 -7.02 8.48
C GLY A 123 -0.21 -8.04 9.22
N ARG A 124 0.31 -9.24 9.47
CA ARG A 124 -0.40 -10.30 10.19
C ARG A 124 -0.85 -9.87 11.59
N LYS A 125 0.02 -9.21 12.36
CA LYS A 125 -0.28 -8.72 13.72
C LYS A 125 -1.51 -7.80 13.73
N TYR A 126 -1.69 -6.98 12.70
CA TYR A 126 -2.79 -6.03 12.60
C TYR A 126 -3.92 -6.48 11.67
N GLY A 127 -3.92 -7.74 11.24
CA GLY A 127 -4.95 -8.33 10.40
C GLY A 127 -4.97 -7.80 8.97
N VAL A 128 -3.84 -7.31 8.48
CA VAL A 128 -3.64 -6.79 7.12
C VAL A 128 -2.71 -7.72 6.36
N ASN A 129 -3.19 -8.41 5.33
CA ASN A 129 -2.34 -9.30 4.55
C ASN A 129 -1.46 -8.49 3.58
N LEU A 130 -0.19 -8.31 3.95
CA LEU A 130 0.79 -7.55 3.17
C LEU A 130 1.75 -8.47 2.41
N GLU A 131 2.03 -8.05 1.20
CA GLU A 131 2.99 -8.61 0.27
C GLU A 131 4.08 -7.57 -0.01
N VAL A 132 5.24 -8.03 -0.49
CA VAL A 132 6.30 -7.13 -0.95
C VAL A 132 6.57 -7.47 -2.41
N TRP A 133 6.37 -6.50 -3.29
CA TRP A 133 6.53 -6.70 -4.73
C TRP A 133 7.74 -5.95 -5.23
N PHE A 134 8.50 -6.62 -6.07
CA PHE A 134 9.47 -5.99 -6.93
C PHE A 134 8.81 -5.64 -8.26
N THR A 135 8.85 -4.38 -8.65
CA THR A 135 8.21 -3.85 -9.86
C THR A 135 9.24 -3.20 -10.76
N SER A 136 9.15 -3.43 -12.08
CA SER A 136 9.87 -2.64 -13.08
C SER A 136 8.85 -1.79 -13.84
N GLU A 137 8.90 -0.48 -13.64
CA GLU A 137 8.00 0.50 -14.26
C GLU A 137 8.82 1.49 -15.08
N LEU A 138 8.58 1.56 -16.40
CA LEU A 138 9.26 2.50 -17.31
C LEU A 138 10.80 2.42 -17.26
N GLY A 139 11.35 1.22 -16.99
CA GLY A 139 12.79 1.00 -16.87
C GLY A 139 13.38 1.36 -15.50
N MET A 140 12.54 1.76 -14.53
CA MET A 140 12.94 1.94 -13.14
C MET A 140 12.48 0.77 -12.29
N GLU A 141 13.41 0.21 -11.53
CA GLU A 141 13.12 -0.86 -10.58
C GLU A 141 12.76 -0.26 -9.22
N GLY A 142 11.76 -0.83 -8.56
CA GLY A 142 11.29 -0.36 -7.27
C GLY A 142 10.66 -1.47 -6.45
N VAL A 143 10.56 -1.22 -5.14
CA VAL A 143 9.95 -2.15 -4.20
C VAL A 143 8.69 -1.52 -3.64
N LYS A 144 7.61 -2.28 -3.63
CA LYS A 144 6.30 -1.84 -3.14
C LYS A 144 5.89 -2.70 -1.95
N VAL A 145 5.32 -2.07 -0.93
CA VAL A 145 4.44 -2.78 0.01
C VAL A 145 3.06 -2.85 -0.61
N VAL A 146 2.48 -4.04 -0.61
CA VAL A 146 1.24 -4.32 -1.33
C VAL A 146 0.22 -4.96 -0.40
N TYR A 147 -1.00 -4.43 -0.40
CA TYR A 147 -2.16 -5.10 0.17
C TYR A 147 -3.01 -5.68 -0.95
N ARG A 148 -3.41 -6.95 -0.80
CA ARG A 148 -4.32 -7.63 -1.72
C ARG A 148 -5.46 -8.28 -0.93
N GLY A 149 -6.69 -7.82 -1.14
CA GLY A 149 -7.85 -8.34 -0.42
C GLY A 149 -9.08 -7.45 -0.55
N GLY A 150 -10.07 -7.58 0.34
CA GLY A 150 -11.26 -6.73 0.37
C GLY A 150 -11.28 -5.78 1.58
N PHE A 151 -11.81 -4.58 1.44
CA PHE A 151 -12.10 -3.74 2.59
C PHE A 151 -13.41 -4.17 3.24
N LYS A 152 -13.35 -4.52 4.53
CA LYS A 152 -14.53 -4.94 5.30
C LYS A 152 -15.38 -3.74 5.70
N ASP A 153 -14.69 -2.70 6.17
CA ASP A 153 -15.27 -1.47 6.65
C ASP A 153 -14.21 -0.34 6.60
N LEU A 154 -14.64 0.85 6.97
CA LEU A 154 -13.79 2.04 7.03
C LEU A 154 -12.63 1.90 8.02
N LYS A 155 -12.83 1.18 9.12
CA LYS A 155 -11.77 0.95 10.12
C LYS A 155 -10.69 0.04 9.56
N HIS A 156 -11.06 -0.98 8.80
CA HIS A 156 -10.12 -1.85 8.10
C HIS A 156 -9.29 -1.07 7.09
N LEU A 157 -9.92 -0.19 6.28
CA LEU A 157 -9.21 0.69 5.37
C LEU A 157 -8.22 1.61 6.11
N ALA A 158 -8.64 2.23 7.22
CA ALA A 158 -7.75 3.06 8.03
C ALA A 158 -6.53 2.28 8.55
N ARG A 159 -6.71 1.04 9.00
CA ARG A 159 -5.60 0.16 9.41
C ARG A 159 -4.65 -0.15 8.26
N VAL A 160 -5.18 -0.48 7.08
CA VAL A 160 -4.37 -0.71 5.87
C VAL A 160 -3.51 0.52 5.58
N VAL A 161 -4.12 1.71 5.58
CA VAL A 161 -3.44 2.98 5.33
C VAL A 161 -2.37 3.27 6.38
N ILE A 162 -2.66 3.09 7.66
CA ILE A 162 -1.70 3.31 8.76
C ILE A 162 -0.50 2.38 8.60
N VAL A 163 -0.75 1.07 8.47
CA VAL A 163 0.31 0.07 8.44
C VAL A 163 1.18 0.25 7.20
N MET A 164 0.56 0.36 6.02
CA MET A 164 1.31 0.56 4.78
C MET A 164 2.13 1.86 4.80
N THR A 165 1.52 2.98 5.21
CA THR A 165 2.22 4.28 5.28
C THR A 165 3.40 4.21 6.24
N ALA A 166 3.19 3.69 7.44
CA ALA A 166 4.23 3.65 8.46
C ALA A 166 5.41 2.75 8.03
N LEU A 167 5.14 1.62 7.36
CA LEU A 167 6.19 0.75 6.81
C LEU A 167 7.06 1.45 5.76
N THR A 168 6.55 2.47 5.05
CA THR A 168 7.35 3.27 4.10
C THR A 168 8.44 4.12 4.78
N ASN A 169 8.47 4.18 6.12
CA ASN A 169 9.57 4.82 6.85
C ASN A 169 10.79 3.89 7.01
N ILE A 170 10.67 2.59 6.73
CA ILE A 170 11.80 1.66 6.82
C ILE A 170 12.71 1.87 5.61
N ARG A 171 13.93 2.37 5.86
CA ARG A 171 15.01 2.47 4.86
C ARG A 171 16.12 1.47 5.13
N GLY A 172 16.24 1.01 6.36
CA GLY A 172 17.14 -0.07 6.78
C GLY A 172 16.76 -0.66 8.13
N ASN A 173 17.55 -1.61 8.63
CA ASN A 173 17.28 -2.33 9.88
C ASN A 173 17.22 -1.41 11.12
N ASN A 174 17.94 -0.28 11.10
CA ASN A 174 17.97 0.66 12.22
C ASN A 174 16.63 1.39 12.43
N ASP A 175 15.77 1.44 11.41
CA ASP A 175 14.48 2.14 11.48
C ASP A 175 13.35 1.26 12.04
N VAL A 176 13.55 -0.06 12.05
CA VAL A 176 12.48 -1.05 12.29
C VAL A 176 11.80 -0.82 13.64
N GLU A 177 12.56 -0.66 14.72
CA GLU A 177 11.99 -0.50 16.06
C GLU A 177 11.15 0.78 16.17
N ALA A 178 11.64 1.89 15.62
CA ALA A 178 10.94 3.16 15.60
C ALA A 178 9.61 3.05 14.82
N VAL A 179 9.62 2.35 13.68
CA VAL A 179 8.41 2.11 12.88
C VAL A 179 7.43 1.19 13.60
N LEU A 180 7.89 0.13 14.26
CA LEU A 180 7.03 -0.76 15.04
C LEU A 180 6.35 -0.03 16.20
N LYS A 181 7.09 0.85 16.88
CA LYS A 181 6.54 1.71 17.93
C LYS A 181 5.48 2.66 17.36
N LEU A 182 5.79 3.34 16.26
CA LEU A 182 4.87 4.24 15.56
C LEU A 182 3.55 3.56 15.21
N ILE A 183 3.62 2.39 14.58
CA ILE A 183 2.42 1.62 14.21
C ILE A 183 1.63 1.25 15.47
N SER A 184 2.31 0.77 16.52
CA SER A 184 1.64 0.38 17.76
C SER A 184 0.90 1.56 18.42
N ASP A 185 1.50 2.75 18.42
CA ASP A 185 0.90 3.96 18.98
C ASP A 185 -0.30 4.43 18.15
N LEU A 186 -0.22 4.37 16.82
CA LEU A 186 -1.33 4.71 15.92
C LEU A 186 -2.49 3.72 16.05
N MET A 187 -2.20 2.42 16.05
CA MET A 187 -3.21 1.35 16.15
C MET A 187 -3.92 1.29 17.51
N ARG A 188 -3.34 1.89 18.55
CA ARG A 188 -4.02 2.08 19.85
C ARG A 188 -5.06 3.21 19.80
N ARG A 189 -4.87 4.18 18.91
CA ARG A 189 -5.71 5.39 18.80
C ARG A 189 -6.86 5.22 17.80
N TYR A 190 -6.67 4.42 16.75
CA TYR A 190 -7.57 4.30 15.61
C TYR A 190 -7.96 2.83 15.32
#